data_AF-A0A2V8TK65-F1
#
_entry.id   AF-A0A2V8TK65-F1
#
_cell.length_a   1.000
_cell.length_b   1.000
_cell.length_c   1.000
_cell.angle_alpha   90.00
_cell.angle_beta   90.00
_cell.angle_gamma   90.00
#
_symmetry.space_group_name_H-M   'P 1'
#
loop_
_entity.id
_entity.type
_entity.pdbx_description
1 polymer ?
#
loop_
_entity_poly.entity_id
_entity_poly.type
_entity_poly.pdbx_seq_one_letter_code
_entity_poly.pdbx_strand_id
1 'polypeptide(L)'
;KVLLQLAVICQRSLCYLALEAKLRTGGKMFCPKCGGESLETQRFCKACGTNLQLINDALRPGDTSQGPFGSNVDQLTRNAVDFAKSWKTSWGPGHMRIEKFPRGERHKRGSGRGGDDSIGDVAERLRISREIRKQAREEARRQNLPKPKEYMSYSWQHNLRNGLASLLWGTGLGITLYYLGQTAIDSGFIKNLEETSRGHVQGLEPVVRLIWLIALLPVLKGLARIVYAAFFGESMATLAARFTPPPMLEEPQPFIRQDTAPVVEREPVAAGYEPSIEPPPSVTEHTTHFFEESQQPVKRESQ
;
A
#
# COMPACT_ATOMS: atom_id res chain seq x y z
N LYS A 1 -21.98 1.69 38.88
CA LYS A 1 -21.88 0.21 38.78
C LYS A 1 -23.05 -0.41 38.01
N VAL A 2 -24.30 -0.13 38.38
CA VAL A 2 -25.51 -0.63 37.67
C VAL A 2 -25.56 -0.21 36.19
N LEU A 3 -25.28 1.07 35.88
CA LEU A 3 -25.20 1.56 34.49
C LEU A 3 -24.12 0.86 33.65
N LEU A 4 -23.01 0.46 34.28
CA LEU A 4 -21.94 -0.27 33.59
C LEU A 4 -22.38 -1.70 33.24
N GLN A 5 -23.15 -2.34 34.12
CA GLN A 5 -23.70 -3.66 33.84
C GLN A 5 -24.78 -3.63 32.75
N LEU A 6 -25.64 -2.62 32.75
CA LEU A 6 -26.66 -2.46 31.70
C LEU A 6 -26.03 -2.21 30.32
N ALA A 7 -24.94 -1.44 30.26
CA ALA A 7 -24.19 -1.23 29.02
C ALA A 7 -23.61 -2.53 28.45
N VAL A 8 -23.02 -3.39 29.30
CA VAL A 8 -22.43 -4.68 28.87
C VAL A 8 -23.51 -5.67 28.39
N ILE A 9 -24.67 -5.70 29.05
CA ILE A 9 -25.80 -6.57 28.66
C ILE A 9 -26.37 -6.11 27.31
N CYS A 10 -26.54 -4.79 27.13
CA CYS A 10 -27.02 -4.22 25.86
C CYS A 10 -26.06 -4.54 24.70
N GLN A 11 -24.74 -4.42 24.94
CA GLN A 11 -23.73 -4.70 23.92
C GLN A 11 -23.68 -6.18 23.53
N ARG A 12 -23.89 -7.10 24.48
CA ARG A 12 -24.03 -8.53 24.18
C ARG A 12 -25.30 -8.84 23.39
N SER A 13 -26.43 -8.26 23.76
CA SER A 13 -27.72 -8.52 23.12
C SER A 13 -27.77 -7.97 21.68
N LEU A 14 -27.22 -6.77 21.45
CA LEU A 14 -27.05 -6.21 20.11
C LEU A 14 -26.14 -7.06 19.21
N CYS A 15 -25.08 -7.66 19.79
CA CYS A 15 -24.18 -8.54 19.04
C CYS A 15 -24.87 -9.84 18.60
N TYR A 16 -25.71 -10.42 19.46
CA TYR A 16 -26.50 -11.62 19.12
C TYR A 16 -27.53 -11.34 18.02
N LEU A 17 -28.25 -10.21 18.09
CA LEU A 17 -29.22 -9.83 17.06
C LEU A 17 -28.56 -9.55 15.71
N ALA A 18 -27.37 -8.92 15.70
CA ALA A 18 -26.60 -8.71 14.48
C ALA A 18 -26.09 -10.03 13.87
N LEU A 19 -25.77 -11.02 14.70
CA LEU A 19 -25.33 -12.35 14.25
C LEU A 19 -26.48 -13.15 13.64
N GLU A 20 -27.67 -13.13 14.27
CA GLU A 20 -28.85 -13.83 13.76
C GLU A 20 -29.40 -13.20 12.47
N ALA A 21 -29.37 -11.87 12.34
CA ALA A 21 -29.79 -11.19 11.11
C ALA A 21 -28.92 -11.61 9.91
N LYS A 22 -27.63 -11.93 10.15
CA LYS A 22 -26.68 -12.36 9.11
C LYS A 22 -26.88 -13.82 8.68
N LEU A 23 -27.51 -14.65 9.51
CA LEU A 23 -27.72 -16.08 9.23
C LEU A 23 -29.04 -16.37 8.50
N ARG A 24 -30.02 -15.45 8.49
CA ARG A 24 -31.32 -15.66 7.81
C ARG A 24 -31.37 -15.21 6.35
N THR A 25 -30.41 -14.43 5.88
CA THR A 25 -30.29 -14.13 4.44
C THR A 25 -29.59 -15.28 3.75
N GLY A 26 -30.35 -16.29 3.30
CA GLY A 26 -29.83 -17.34 2.42
C GLY A 26 -29.03 -16.71 1.29
N GLY A 27 -27.73 -17.05 1.24
CA GLY A 27 -26.67 -16.23 0.66
C GLY A 27 -26.81 -15.99 -0.85
N LYS A 28 -27.52 -14.92 -1.22
CA LYS A 28 -27.36 -14.32 -2.55
C LYS A 28 -25.95 -13.76 -2.63
N MET A 29 -25.09 -14.40 -3.43
CA MET A 29 -23.76 -13.89 -3.69
C MET A 29 -23.80 -12.90 -4.84
N PHE A 30 -23.09 -11.78 -4.69
CA PHE A 30 -23.00 -10.75 -5.74
C PHE A 30 -21.61 -10.77 -6.37
N CYS A 31 -21.55 -10.58 -7.69
CA CYS A 31 -20.26 -10.48 -8.39
C CYS A 31 -19.52 -9.20 -7.98
N PRO A 32 -18.28 -9.26 -7.48
CA PRO A 32 -17.55 -8.07 -7.04
C PRO A 32 -17.18 -7.12 -8.19
N LYS A 33 -17.19 -7.60 -9.45
CA LYS A 33 -16.82 -6.79 -10.62
C LYS A 33 -17.97 -5.94 -11.14
N CYS A 34 -19.21 -6.42 -11.04
CA CYS A 34 -20.37 -5.76 -11.68
C CYS A 34 -21.62 -5.66 -10.79
N GLY A 35 -21.60 -6.21 -9.58
CA GLY A 35 -22.74 -6.21 -8.66
C GLY A 35 -23.90 -7.14 -9.06
N GLY A 36 -23.79 -7.89 -10.15
CA GLY A 36 -24.84 -8.82 -10.59
C GLY A 36 -25.08 -9.94 -9.57
N GLU A 37 -26.35 -10.25 -9.33
CA GLU A 37 -26.77 -11.37 -8.47
C GLU A 37 -26.34 -12.70 -9.11
N SER A 38 -25.71 -13.56 -8.31
CA SER A 38 -25.28 -14.89 -8.73
C SER A 38 -25.84 -15.95 -7.81
N LEU A 39 -26.26 -17.06 -8.42
CA LEU A 39 -26.60 -18.28 -7.70
C LEU A 39 -25.31 -18.94 -7.22
N GLU A 40 -25.35 -19.55 -6.03
CA GLU A 40 -24.19 -20.15 -5.36
C GLU A 40 -23.54 -21.31 -6.15
N THR A 41 -24.30 -21.97 -7.02
CA THR A 41 -23.81 -23.03 -7.90
C THR A 41 -23.18 -22.52 -9.21
N GLN A 42 -23.22 -21.21 -9.47
CA GLN A 42 -22.79 -20.65 -10.75
C GLN A 42 -21.29 -20.34 -10.77
N ARG A 43 -20.58 -20.91 -11.76
CA ARG A 43 -19.12 -20.77 -11.91
C ARG A 43 -18.67 -19.41 -12.45
N PHE A 44 -19.52 -18.73 -13.21
CA PHE A 44 -19.22 -17.45 -13.85
C PHE A 44 -20.38 -16.47 -13.71
N CYS A 45 -20.09 -15.18 -13.53
CA CYS A 45 -21.10 -14.14 -13.50
C CYS A 45 -21.79 -13.97 -14.87
N LYS A 46 -23.13 -13.96 -14.90
CA LYS A 46 -23.91 -13.76 -16.14
C LYS A 46 -23.68 -12.40 -16.79
N ALA A 47 -23.41 -11.36 -15.99
CA ALA A 47 -23.31 -9.99 -16.49
C ALA A 47 -21.92 -9.65 -17.06
N CYS A 48 -20.83 -10.17 -16.48
CA CYS A 48 -19.48 -9.76 -16.86
C CYS A 48 -18.48 -10.91 -17.10
N GLY A 49 -18.92 -12.17 -16.99
CA GLY A 49 -18.09 -13.36 -17.26
C GLY A 49 -17.01 -13.66 -16.21
N THR A 50 -16.97 -12.94 -15.08
CA THR A 50 -15.95 -13.17 -14.04
C THR A 50 -16.13 -14.54 -13.40
N ASN A 51 -15.03 -15.29 -13.21
CA ASN A 51 -15.03 -16.59 -12.54
C ASN A 51 -15.32 -16.43 -11.04
N LEU A 52 -16.47 -16.92 -10.61
CA LEU A 52 -16.93 -16.86 -9.23
C LEU A 52 -16.49 -18.07 -8.40
N GLN A 53 -15.98 -19.15 -9.02
CA GLN A 53 -15.46 -20.31 -8.26
C GLN A 53 -14.30 -19.93 -7.37
N LEU A 54 -13.34 -19.13 -7.87
CA LEU A 54 -12.21 -18.66 -7.07
C LEU A 54 -12.64 -17.91 -5.80
N ILE A 55 -13.75 -17.18 -5.88
CA ILE A 55 -14.28 -16.41 -4.75
C ILE A 55 -15.01 -17.35 -3.79
N ASN A 56 -15.77 -18.31 -4.33
CA ASN A 56 -16.52 -19.26 -3.53
C ASN A 56 -15.60 -20.21 -2.76
N ASP A 57 -14.50 -20.65 -3.37
CA ASP A 57 -13.46 -21.45 -2.73
C ASP A 57 -12.77 -20.66 -1.61
N ALA A 58 -12.56 -19.35 -1.80
CA ALA A 58 -12.00 -18.47 -0.75
C ALA A 58 -12.97 -18.18 0.40
N LEU A 59 -14.28 -18.27 0.16
CA LEU A 59 -15.32 -17.95 1.15
C LEU A 59 -15.78 -19.14 1.97
N ARG A 60 -15.54 -20.39 1.52
CA ARG A 60 -15.90 -21.60 2.29
C ARG A 60 -15.00 -21.72 3.53
N PRO A 61 -15.53 -21.50 4.74
CA PRO A 61 -14.74 -21.63 5.95
C PRO A 61 -14.67 -23.11 6.33
N GLY A 62 -13.52 -23.75 6.15
CA GLY A 62 -13.26 -25.08 6.73
C GLY A 62 -12.48 -26.05 5.85
N ASP A 63 -12.47 -25.85 4.54
CA ASP A 63 -11.60 -26.62 3.67
C ASP A 63 -10.31 -25.82 3.48
N THR A 64 -9.18 -26.39 3.89
CA THR A 64 -7.83 -25.89 3.61
C THR A 64 -7.56 -25.97 2.10
N SER A 65 -8.28 -25.18 1.32
CA SER A 65 -8.05 -25.00 -0.10
C SER A 65 -6.73 -24.26 -0.26
N GLN A 66 -5.70 -25.01 -0.60
CA GLN A 66 -4.45 -24.53 -1.15
C GLN A 66 -4.81 -23.70 -2.40
N GLY A 67 -4.98 -22.39 -2.23
CA GLY A 67 -5.37 -21.51 -3.33
C GLY A 67 -4.36 -21.60 -4.48
N PRO A 68 -4.70 -21.13 -5.70
CA PRO A 68 -3.83 -21.21 -6.87
C PRO A 68 -2.48 -20.49 -6.72
N PHE A 69 -2.32 -19.67 -5.68
CA PHE A 69 -1.06 -19.00 -5.31
C PHE A 69 -0.27 -19.72 -4.22
N GLY A 70 -0.71 -20.89 -3.75
CA GLY A 70 -0.02 -21.69 -2.72
C GLY A 70 0.17 -20.98 -1.37
N SER A 71 -0.46 -19.82 -1.16
CA SER A 71 -0.27 -19.01 0.03
C SER A 71 -1.12 -19.57 1.17
N ASN A 72 -0.44 -20.23 2.10
CA ASN A 72 -1.04 -20.78 3.30
C ASN A 72 -1.57 -19.63 4.18
N VAL A 73 -2.88 -19.56 4.43
CA VAL A 73 -3.48 -18.48 5.24
C VAL A 73 -2.90 -18.48 6.65
N ASP A 74 -2.53 -19.64 7.19
CA ASP A 74 -1.83 -19.77 8.46
C ASP A 74 -0.42 -19.17 8.43
N GLN A 75 0.26 -19.25 7.29
CA GLN A 75 1.56 -18.63 7.08
C GLN A 75 1.40 -17.12 6.91
N LEU A 76 0.34 -16.66 6.25
CA LEU A 76 0.02 -15.24 6.15
C LEU A 76 -0.35 -14.65 7.51
N THR A 77 -1.11 -15.39 8.32
CA THR A 77 -1.50 -15.00 9.67
C THR A 77 -0.28 -14.96 10.60
N ARG A 78 0.62 -15.96 10.51
CA ARG A 78 1.92 -15.94 11.20
C ARG A 78 2.79 -14.76 10.77
N ASN A 79 2.91 -14.51 9.45
CA ASN A 79 3.63 -13.36 8.92
C ASN A 79 3.03 -12.03 9.38
N ALA A 80 1.70 -11.92 9.48
CA ALA A 80 1.02 -10.73 9.98
C ALA A 80 1.25 -10.52 11.49
N VAL A 81 1.24 -11.59 12.28
CA VAL A 81 1.57 -11.54 13.72
C VAL A 81 3.03 -11.16 13.92
N ASP A 82 3.95 -11.73 13.14
CA ASP A 82 5.38 -11.42 13.21
C ASP A 82 5.67 -10.00 12.71
N PHE A 83 4.96 -9.53 11.69
CA PHE A 83 4.97 -8.13 11.26
C PHE A 83 4.44 -7.21 12.36
N ALA A 84 3.32 -7.53 13.02
CA ALA A 84 2.78 -6.71 14.09
C ALA A 84 3.74 -6.64 15.30
N LYS A 85 4.44 -7.74 15.60
CA LYS A 85 5.49 -7.77 16.63
C LYS A 85 6.70 -6.93 16.21
N SER A 86 7.22 -7.10 14.99
CA SER A 86 8.37 -6.34 14.48
C SER A 86 8.06 -4.85 14.36
N TRP A 87 6.82 -4.52 13.99
CA TRP A 87 6.29 -3.18 13.97
C TRP A 87 6.27 -2.60 15.39
N LYS A 88 5.68 -3.30 16.37
CA LYS A 88 5.64 -2.84 17.77
C LYS A 88 7.03 -2.59 18.35
N THR A 89 8.02 -3.40 17.99
CA THR A 89 9.42 -3.17 18.38
C THR A 89 10.04 -1.96 17.69
N SER A 90 9.63 -1.64 16.45
CA SER A 90 10.14 -0.48 15.71
C SER A 90 9.63 0.88 16.22
N TRP A 91 8.54 0.91 17.01
CA TRP A 91 7.95 2.15 17.55
C TRP A 91 8.21 2.36 19.06
N GLY A 92 8.98 1.48 19.70
CA GLY A 92 9.35 1.63 21.11
C GLY A 92 10.17 2.93 21.35
N PRO A 93 9.92 3.67 22.44
CA PRO A 93 10.65 4.89 22.78
C PRO A 93 12.09 4.53 23.17
N GLY A 94 12.96 4.44 22.16
CA GLY A 94 14.38 4.12 22.37
C GLY A 94 15.14 3.63 21.14
N HIS A 95 14.48 3.24 20.04
CA HIS A 95 15.16 2.49 18.96
C HIS A 95 15.02 3.03 17.52
N MET A 96 14.93 4.36 17.33
CA MET A 96 15.44 4.96 16.07
C MET A 96 16.94 5.25 16.14
N ARG A 97 17.68 4.42 16.89
CA ARG A 97 19.08 4.17 16.54
C ARG A 97 18.98 3.30 15.29
N ILE A 98 19.33 3.87 14.14
CA ILE A 98 19.77 3.08 12.99
C ILE A 98 20.84 2.16 13.56
N GLU A 99 20.46 0.94 13.94
CA GLU A 99 21.43 -0.09 14.23
C GLU A 99 22.14 -0.28 12.91
N LYS A 100 23.36 0.28 12.85
CA LYS A 100 24.41 -0.26 12.03
C LYS A 100 24.30 -1.76 12.22
N PHE A 101 23.85 -2.47 11.19
CA PHE A 101 23.76 -3.93 11.17
C PHE A 101 24.86 -4.49 12.08
N PRO A 102 24.53 -5.28 13.12
CA PRO A 102 25.55 -5.88 13.95
C PRO A 102 26.47 -6.62 13.00
N ARG A 103 27.70 -6.08 12.91
CA ARG A 103 28.78 -6.62 12.11
C ARG A 103 28.92 -8.05 12.62
N GLY A 104 28.46 -8.99 11.81
CA GLY A 104 28.18 -10.36 12.21
C GLY A 104 29.29 -10.87 13.12
N GLU A 105 28.86 -11.38 14.27
CA GLU A 105 29.69 -12.15 15.15
C GLU A 105 30.24 -13.32 14.33
N ARG A 106 31.52 -13.16 14.02
CA ARG A 106 32.31 -14.02 13.14
C ARG A 106 32.35 -15.38 13.82
N HIS A 107 31.43 -16.28 13.45
CA HIS A 107 31.53 -17.67 13.82
C HIS A 107 32.91 -18.16 13.39
N LYS A 108 33.77 -18.40 14.39
CA LYS A 108 34.99 -19.20 14.27
C LYS A 108 34.54 -20.61 13.85
N ARG A 109 34.43 -20.84 12.54
CA ARG A 109 34.45 -22.19 11.99
C ARG A 109 35.50 -22.24 10.90
N GLY A 110 36.44 -23.17 11.13
CA GLY A 110 37.24 -23.77 10.09
C GLY A 110 38.34 -22.89 9.55
N SER A 111 39.56 -23.15 10.01
CA SER A 111 40.79 -22.84 9.29
C SER A 111 40.79 -23.57 7.94
N GLY A 112 40.06 -23.03 6.96
CA GLY A 112 40.22 -23.36 5.54
C GLY A 112 41.17 -22.34 4.94
N ARG A 113 42.40 -22.78 4.65
CA ARG A 113 43.43 -22.03 3.92
C ARG A 113 42.88 -21.51 2.59
N GLY A 114 43.19 -20.25 2.29
CA GLY A 114 43.35 -19.75 0.92
C GLY A 114 42.16 -18.98 0.36
N GLY A 115 42.17 -17.66 0.54
CA GLY A 115 41.23 -16.74 -0.08
C GLY A 115 41.53 -15.34 0.45
N ASP A 116 42.55 -14.71 -0.11
CA ASP A 116 42.99 -13.35 0.19
C ASP A 116 41.96 -12.36 -0.39
N ASP A 117 40.75 -12.35 0.18
CA ASP A 117 39.68 -11.44 -0.21
C ASP A 117 40.00 -10.04 0.32
N SER A 118 40.79 -9.36 -0.51
CA SER A 118 41.10 -7.94 -0.58
C SER A 118 40.06 -7.05 0.13
N ILE A 119 40.51 -6.40 1.20
CA ILE A 119 39.83 -5.26 1.86
C ILE A 119 39.46 -4.15 0.85
N GLY A 120 40.12 -4.11 -0.33
CA GLY A 120 39.78 -3.21 -1.43
C GLY A 120 38.38 -3.42 -2.01
N ASP A 121 37.85 -4.64 -1.96
CA ASP A 121 36.58 -4.98 -2.63
C ASP A 121 35.36 -4.36 -1.94
N VAL A 122 35.41 -4.16 -0.62
CA VAL A 122 34.34 -3.49 0.14
C VAL A 122 34.28 -1.99 -0.15
N ALA A 123 35.43 -1.35 -0.29
CA ALA A 123 35.50 0.08 -0.62
C ALA A 123 34.96 0.35 -2.02
N GLU A 124 35.25 -0.55 -2.96
CA GLU A 124 34.77 -0.46 -4.34
C GLU A 124 33.26 -0.69 -4.42
N ARG A 125 32.73 -1.68 -3.68
CA ARG A 125 31.28 -1.93 -3.59
C ARG A 125 30.50 -0.73 -3.04
N LEU A 126 31.09 0.02 -2.11
CA LEU A 126 30.49 1.24 -1.55
C LEU A 126 30.53 2.43 -2.52
N ARG A 127 31.58 2.53 -3.36
CA ARG A 127 31.61 3.49 -4.48
C ARG A 127 30.50 3.14 -5.47
N ILE A 128 30.54 1.94 -6.04
CA ILE A 128 29.52 1.46 -7.00
C ILE A 128 28.09 1.71 -6.48
N SER A 129 27.81 1.45 -5.20
CA SER A 129 26.50 1.75 -4.59
C SER A 129 26.15 3.25 -4.53
N ARG A 130 27.11 4.16 -4.34
CA ARG A 130 26.88 5.61 -4.41
C ARG A 130 26.65 6.06 -5.84
N GLU A 131 27.42 5.55 -6.78
CA GLU A 131 27.27 5.89 -8.20
C GLU A 131 25.91 5.44 -8.74
N ILE A 132 25.45 4.22 -8.42
CA ILE A 132 24.12 3.72 -8.78
C ILE A 132 23.02 4.63 -8.20
N ARG A 133 23.14 5.08 -6.94
CA ARG A 133 22.16 6.01 -6.33
C ARG A 133 22.18 7.39 -6.98
N LYS A 134 23.33 7.82 -7.52
CA LYS A 134 23.46 9.10 -8.21
C LYS A 134 22.81 9.02 -9.59
N GLN A 135 23.08 7.96 -10.35
CA GLN A 135 22.44 7.69 -11.63
C GLN A 135 20.91 7.57 -11.48
N ALA A 136 20.40 6.80 -10.51
CA ALA A 136 18.97 6.69 -10.27
C ALA A 136 18.29 8.05 -9.96
N ARG A 137 19.00 8.98 -9.31
CA ARG A 137 18.49 10.35 -9.06
C ARG A 137 18.51 11.22 -10.30
N GLU A 138 19.53 11.08 -11.15
CA GLU A 138 19.63 11.82 -12.41
C GLU A 138 18.62 11.31 -13.44
N GLU A 139 18.38 10.01 -13.48
CA GLU A 139 17.37 9.38 -14.33
C GLU A 139 15.95 9.76 -13.90
N ALA A 140 15.66 9.78 -12.60
CA ALA A 140 14.40 10.31 -12.07
C ALA A 140 14.19 11.80 -12.41
N ARG A 141 15.27 12.61 -12.45
CA ARG A 141 15.22 14.01 -12.91
C ARG A 141 14.93 14.11 -14.41
N ARG A 142 15.50 13.21 -15.22
CA ARG A 142 15.27 13.19 -16.69
C ARG A 142 13.84 12.82 -17.04
N GLN A 143 13.20 11.96 -16.24
CA GLN A 143 11.82 11.53 -16.46
C GLN A 143 10.77 12.58 -16.00
N ASN A 144 11.18 13.78 -15.56
CA ASN A 144 10.27 14.79 -14.98
C ASN A 144 9.34 14.23 -13.88
N LEU A 145 9.77 13.15 -13.22
CA LEU A 145 9.00 12.55 -12.15
C LEU A 145 9.00 13.53 -10.96
N PRO A 146 7.83 13.94 -10.45
CA PRO A 146 7.74 14.75 -9.24
C PRO A 146 8.56 14.11 -8.12
N LYS A 147 9.17 14.94 -7.28
CA LYS A 147 10.14 14.45 -6.29
C LYS A 147 9.46 13.36 -5.43
N PRO A 148 10.12 12.24 -5.13
CA PRO A 148 9.50 11.12 -4.41
C PRO A 148 8.91 11.50 -3.04
N LYS A 149 9.41 12.59 -2.43
CA LYS A 149 8.83 13.16 -1.21
C LYS A 149 7.39 13.67 -1.38
N GLU A 150 7.04 14.18 -2.55
CA GLU A 150 5.70 14.67 -2.84
C GLU A 150 4.74 13.51 -3.06
N TYR A 151 5.15 12.43 -3.72
CA TYR A 151 4.31 11.23 -3.88
C TYR A 151 4.05 10.50 -2.56
N MET A 152 5.03 10.42 -1.65
CA MET A 152 4.81 9.78 -0.36
C MET A 152 3.79 10.51 0.53
N SER A 153 3.62 11.83 0.37
CA SER A 153 2.60 12.57 1.12
C SER A 153 1.18 12.23 0.67
N TYR A 154 1.02 11.74 -0.56
CA TYR A 154 -0.25 11.21 -1.08
C TYR A 154 -0.49 9.73 -0.74
N SER A 155 0.47 9.06 -0.08
CA SER A 155 0.25 7.66 0.30
C SER A 155 -0.96 7.54 1.23
N TRP A 156 -1.87 6.62 0.89
CA TRP A 156 -3.09 6.34 1.66
C TRP A 156 -2.79 6.14 3.15
N GLN A 157 -1.71 5.40 3.44
CA GLN A 157 -1.28 5.10 4.80
C GLN A 157 -0.89 6.35 5.60
N HIS A 158 -0.28 7.36 4.97
CA HIS A 158 0.09 8.60 5.64
C HIS A 158 -1.14 9.46 5.98
N ASN A 159 -2.06 9.60 5.02
CA ASN A 159 -3.31 10.35 5.23
C ASN A 159 -4.22 9.68 6.28
N LEU A 160 -4.32 8.35 6.26
CA LEU A 160 -5.06 7.59 7.25
C LEU A 160 -4.45 7.76 8.64
N ARG A 161 -3.13 7.60 8.77
CA ARG A 161 -2.43 7.72 10.06
C ARG A 161 -2.55 9.12 10.65
N ASN A 162 -2.34 10.15 9.84
CA ASN A 162 -2.49 11.53 10.30
C ASN A 162 -3.94 11.87 10.63
N GLY A 163 -4.88 11.37 9.83
CA GLY A 163 -6.33 11.49 10.10
C GLY A 163 -6.69 10.88 11.45
N LEU A 164 -6.27 9.63 11.69
CA LEU A 164 -6.54 8.90 12.93
C LEU A 164 -5.89 9.56 14.15
N ALA A 165 -4.64 10.01 14.03
CA ALA A 165 -3.95 10.73 15.09
C ALA A 165 -4.68 12.02 15.46
N SER A 166 -5.13 12.80 14.46
CA SER A 166 -5.90 14.02 14.70
C SER A 166 -7.29 13.76 15.28
N LEU A 167 -7.94 12.65 14.90
CA LEU A 167 -9.25 12.26 15.42
C LEU A 167 -9.13 11.84 16.89
N LEU A 168 -8.13 11.02 17.24
CA LEU A 168 -7.88 10.60 18.63
C LEU A 168 -7.50 11.80 19.50
N TRP A 169 -6.61 12.67 19.02
CA TRP A 169 -6.22 13.88 19.76
C TRP A 169 -7.39 14.84 19.94
N GLY A 170 -8.16 15.10 18.88
CA GLY A 170 -9.33 15.96 18.93
C GLY A 170 -10.44 15.42 19.85
N THR A 171 -10.70 14.11 19.79
CA THR A 171 -11.72 13.47 20.63
C THR A 171 -11.29 13.48 22.10
N GLY A 172 -10.03 13.14 22.40
CA GLY A 172 -9.51 13.20 23.76
C GLY A 172 -9.56 14.61 24.35
N LEU A 173 -9.12 15.60 23.57
CA LEU A 173 -9.15 17.02 23.96
C LEU A 173 -10.59 17.52 24.15
N GLY A 174 -11.53 17.13 23.28
CA GLY A 174 -12.95 17.44 23.40
C GLY A 174 -13.58 16.87 24.67
N ILE A 175 -13.33 15.58 24.97
CA ILE A 175 -13.80 14.94 26.21
C ILE A 175 -13.21 15.67 27.43
N THR A 176 -11.92 15.99 27.39
CA THR A 176 -11.24 16.67 28.50
C THR A 176 -11.83 18.05 28.76
N LEU A 177 -12.03 18.86 27.70
CA LEU A 177 -12.63 20.19 27.82
C LEU A 177 -14.10 20.12 28.25
N TYR A 178 -14.84 19.12 27.79
CA TYR A 178 -16.22 18.91 28.22
C TYR A 178 -16.31 18.65 29.74
N TYR A 179 -15.48 17.74 30.26
CA TYR A 179 -15.44 17.45 31.70
C TYR A 179 -14.93 18.64 32.50
N LEU A 180 -13.91 19.34 32.01
CA LEU A 180 -13.36 20.52 32.69
C LEU A 180 -14.39 21.66 32.72
N GLY A 181 -15.12 21.87 31.63
CA GLY A 181 -16.24 22.82 31.54
C GLY A 181 -17.38 22.47 32.49
N GLN A 182 -17.81 21.21 32.53
CA GLN A 182 -18.83 20.75 33.48
C GLN A 182 -18.37 20.93 34.93
N THR A 183 -17.14 20.54 35.24
CA THR A 183 -16.58 20.70 36.59
C THR A 183 -16.50 22.17 37.00
N ALA A 184 -16.16 23.08 36.08
CA ALA A 184 -16.14 24.52 36.33
C ALA A 184 -17.55 25.11 36.58
N ILE A 185 -18.56 24.58 35.90
CA ILE A 185 -19.96 24.98 36.09
C ILE A 185 -20.47 24.46 37.45
N ASP A 186 -20.28 23.16 37.72
CA ASP A 186 -20.77 22.51 38.93
C ASP A 186 -20.10 23.01 40.21
N SER A 187 -18.81 23.37 40.14
CA SER A 187 -18.07 23.95 41.26
C SER A 187 -18.50 25.38 41.60
N GLY A 188 -19.35 26.02 40.78
CA GLY A 188 -19.74 27.42 40.96
C GLY A 188 -18.60 28.41 40.67
N PHE A 189 -17.47 27.96 40.13
CA PHE A 189 -16.33 28.81 39.80
C PHE A 189 -16.72 29.95 38.85
N ILE A 190 -17.60 29.66 37.89
CA ILE A 190 -18.14 30.66 36.96
C ILE A 190 -18.92 31.76 37.68
N LYS A 191 -19.75 31.39 38.68
CA LYS A 191 -20.55 32.34 39.46
C LYS A 191 -19.65 33.24 40.32
N ASN A 192 -18.62 32.66 40.93
CA ASN A 192 -17.65 33.42 41.72
C ASN A 192 -16.87 34.45 40.87
N LEU A 193 -16.54 34.10 39.62
CA LEU A 193 -15.90 35.02 38.67
C LEU A 193 -16.82 36.16 38.26
N GLU A 194 -18.10 35.88 38.00
CA GLU A 194 -19.09 36.89 37.65
C GLU A 194 -19.29 37.90 38.81
N GLU A 195 -19.42 37.39 40.03
CA GLU A 195 -19.54 38.21 41.24
C GLU A 195 -18.29 39.07 41.48
N THR A 196 -17.09 38.49 41.29
CA THR A 196 -15.82 39.21 41.42
C THR A 196 -15.66 40.30 40.35
N SER A 197 -16.22 40.10 39.15
CA SER A 197 -16.13 41.03 38.03
C SER A 197 -17.04 42.27 38.15
N ARG A 198 -17.76 42.44 39.27
CA ARG A 198 -18.71 43.53 39.52
C ARG A 198 -19.76 43.70 38.41
N GLY A 199 -20.17 42.60 37.77
CA GLY A 199 -21.19 42.61 36.72
C GLY A 199 -20.72 43.10 35.35
N HIS A 200 -19.41 43.28 35.12
CA HIS A 200 -18.90 43.72 33.82
C HIS A 200 -18.96 42.62 32.75
N VAL A 201 -19.04 41.35 33.14
CA VAL A 201 -19.07 40.20 32.21
C VAL A 201 -20.30 39.34 32.49
N GLN A 202 -21.43 39.66 31.88
CA GLN A 202 -22.62 38.80 31.87
C GLN A 202 -22.51 37.78 30.74
N GLY A 203 -22.88 36.53 31.00
CA GLY A 203 -22.96 35.48 29.97
C GLY A 203 -21.69 34.66 29.76
N LEU A 204 -20.89 34.42 30.81
CA LEU A 204 -19.73 33.51 30.70
C LEU A 204 -20.13 32.05 30.47
N GLU A 205 -21.29 31.63 30.98
CA GLU A 205 -21.81 30.26 30.82
C GLU A 205 -21.97 29.83 29.35
N PRO A 206 -22.66 30.58 28.47
CA PRO A 206 -22.73 30.23 27.05
C PRO A 206 -21.37 30.28 26.36
N VAL A 207 -20.42 31.12 26.82
CA VAL A 207 -19.05 31.15 26.27
C VAL A 207 -18.31 29.85 26.59
N VAL A 208 -18.41 29.34 27.82
CA VAL A 208 -17.82 28.04 28.17
C VAL A 208 -18.48 26.90 27.39
N ARG A 209 -19.79 26.98 27.15
CA ARG A 209 -20.50 26.07 26.25
C ARG A 209 -20.14 26.26 24.76
N LEU A 210 -19.52 27.37 24.37
CA LEU A 210 -19.01 27.54 23.02
C LEU A 210 -17.58 27.00 22.89
N ILE A 211 -16.78 27.07 23.96
CA ILE A 211 -15.38 26.62 23.95
C ILE A 211 -15.26 25.13 23.63
N TRP A 212 -16.17 24.27 24.12
CA TRP A 212 -16.10 22.84 23.76
C TRP A 212 -16.43 22.58 22.27
N LEU A 213 -17.19 23.45 21.60
CA LEU A 213 -17.43 23.33 20.15
C LEU A 213 -16.16 23.61 19.34
N ILE A 214 -15.25 24.44 19.85
CA ILE A 214 -13.95 24.68 19.21
C ILE A 214 -13.12 23.38 19.19
N ALA A 215 -13.28 22.51 20.19
CA ALA A 215 -12.66 21.19 20.23
C ALA A 215 -13.17 20.22 19.15
N LEU A 216 -14.33 20.51 18.55
CA LEU A 216 -14.90 19.71 17.46
C LEU A 216 -14.15 19.92 16.12
N LEU A 217 -13.54 21.09 15.91
CA LEU A 217 -12.82 21.44 14.69
C LEU A 217 -11.70 20.44 14.31
N PRO A 218 -10.78 20.04 15.22
CA PRO A 218 -9.77 19.03 14.90
C PRO A 218 -10.38 17.65 14.61
N VAL A 219 -11.50 17.29 15.25
CA VAL A 219 -12.22 16.03 14.98
C VAL A 219 -12.78 16.03 13.57
N LEU A 220 -13.47 17.10 13.16
CA LEU A 220 -13.98 17.28 11.81
C LEU A 220 -12.86 17.24 10.76
N LYS A 221 -11.74 17.92 11.02
CA LYS A 221 -10.56 17.90 10.14
C LYS A 221 -9.99 16.49 9.99
N GLY A 222 -9.89 15.74 11.09
CA GLY A 222 -9.43 14.36 11.08
C GLY A 222 -10.35 13.42 10.32
N LEU A 223 -11.66 13.56 10.56
CA LEU A 223 -12.69 12.79 9.87
C LEU A 223 -12.69 13.05 8.36
N ALA A 224 -12.60 14.32 7.95
CA ALA A 224 -12.49 14.69 6.53
C ALA A 224 -11.28 14.02 5.84
N ARG A 225 -10.13 13.93 6.53
CA ARG A 225 -8.94 13.23 6.01
C ARG A 225 -9.14 11.73 5.90
N ILE A 226 -9.82 11.11 6.87
CA ILE A 226 -10.13 9.67 6.83
C ILE A 226 -11.09 9.35 5.68
N VAL A 227 -12.16 10.14 5.53
CA VAL A 227 -13.11 10.00 4.42
C VAL A 227 -12.39 10.20 3.08
N TYR A 228 -11.55 11.23 2.98
CA TYR A 228 -10.74 11.45 1.78
C TYR A 228 -9.84 10.26 1.47
N ALA A 229 -9.13 9.73 2.47
CA ALA A 229 -8.29 8.55 2.29
C ALA A 229 -9.12 7.30 1.90
N ALA A 230 -10.26 7.07 2.53
CA ALA A 230 -11.10 5.89 2.29
C ALA A 230 -11.66 5.85 0.86
N PHE A 231 -12.16 6.99 0.36
CA PHE A 231 -12.81 7.02 -0.96
C PHE A 231 -11.84 7.36 -2.11
N PHE A 232 -10.81 8.17 -1.88
CA PHE A 232 -9.93 8.64 -2.95
C PHE A 232 -8.55 7.99 -2.95
N GLY A 233 -8.19 7.24 -1.89
CA GLY A 233 -6.87 6.61 -1.78
C GLY A 233 -6.60 5.50 -2.81
N GLU A 234 -7.56 4.62 -3.06
CA GLU A 234 -7.43 3.54 -4.04
C GLU A 234 -7.39 4.06 -5.49
N SER A 235 -8.03 5.21 -5.74
CA SER A 235 -8.01 5.84 -7.07
C SER A 235 -6.60 6.28 -7.47
N MET A 236 -5.74 6.66 -6.52
CA MET A 236 -4.40 7.15 -6.82
C MET A 236 -3.41 6.03 -7.14
N ALA A 237 -3.53 4.86 -6.51
CA ALA A 237 -2.70 3.70 -6.87
C ALA A 237 -3.05 3.17 -8.27
N THR A 238 -4.34 3.18 -8.61
CA THR A 238 -4.81 2.81 -9.95
C THR A 238 -4.46 3.87 -11.00
N LEU A 239 -4.52 5.17 -10.65
CA LEU A 239 -4.00 6.25 -11.50
C LEU A 239 -2.49 6.14 -11.69
N ALA A 240 -1.73 5.91 -10.61
CA ALA A 240 -0.29 5.72 -10.69
C ALA A 240 0.05 4.53 -11.60
N ALA A 241 -0.65 3.40 -11.49
CA ALA A 241 -0.45 2.24 -12.38
C ALA A 241 -0.74 2.57 -13.86
N ARG A 242 -1.63 3.52 -14.17
CA ARG A 242 -1.86 3.99 -15.56
C ARG A 242 -0.75 4.92 -16.07
N PHE A 243 -0.10 5.66 -15.19
CA PHE A 243 0.98 6.58 -15.55
C PHE A 243 2.38 6.01 -15.33
N THR A 244 2.48 4.83 -14.72
CA THR A 244 3.74 4.09 -14.68
C THR A 244 3.88 3.47 -16.07
N PRO A 245 4.88 3.85 -16.88
CA PRO A 245 5.13 3.16 -18.13
C PRO A 245 5.25 1.66 -17.82
N PRO A 246 4.64 0.77 -18.62
CA PRO A 246 4.77 -0.66 -18.42
C PRO A 246 6.26 -0.96 -18.26
N PRO A 247 6.66 -1.83 -17.31
CA PRO A 247 8.05 -2.20 -17.16
C PRO A 247 8.56 -2.54 -18.55
N MET A 248 9.56 -1.79 -19.03
CA MET A 248 10.15 -2.03 -20.33
C MET A 248 10.45 -3.52 -20.33
N LEU A 249 9.74 -4.25 -21.20
CA LEU A 249 9.97 -5.66 -21.42
C LEU A 249 11.47 -5.78 -21.58
N GLU A 250 12.09 -6.49 -20.63
CA GLU A 250 13.54 -6.60 -20.50
C GLU A 250 14.07 -6.90 -21.89
N GLU A 251 14.71 -5.88 -22.50
CA GLU A 251 15.14 -5.96 -23.89
C GLU A 251 15.99 -7.23 -23.96
N PRO A 252 15.62 -8.20 -24.82
CA PRO A 252 16.18 -9.53 -24.76
C PRO A 252 17.68 -9.37 -24.74
N GLN A 253 18.27 -9.71 -23.57
CA GLN A 253 19.71 -9.65 -23.36
C GLN A 253 20.33 -10.27 -24.61
N PRO A 254 21.22 -9.54 -25.32
CA PRO A 254 21.83 -10.08 -26.52
C PRO A 254 22.40 -11.43 -26.11
N PHE A 255 21.81 -12.49 -26.64
CA PHE A 255 22.21 -13.84 -26.33
C PHE A 255 23.65 -13.93 -26.78
N ILE A 256 24.58 -13.81 -25.83
CA ILE A 256 26.00 -14.06 -26.08
C ILE A 256 26.00 -15.53 -26.45
N ARG A 257 26.06 -15.78 -27.77
CA ARG A 257 26.18 -17.10 -28.36
C ARG A 257 27.45 -17.67 -27.77
N GLN A 258 27.32 -18.44 -26.70
CA GLN A 258 28.41 -19.23 -26.17
C GLN A 258 28.64 -20.30 -27.24
N ASP A 259 29.64 -20.05 -28.08
CA ASP A 259 30.14 -21.02 -29.05
C ASP A 259 30.81 -22.16 -28.29
N THR A 260 30.01 -22.99 -27.64
CA THR A 260 30.39 -24.33 -27.19
C THR A 260 29.94 -25.32 -28.26
N ALA A 261 30.44 -25.14 -29.48
CA ALA A 261 30.44 -26.23 -30.45
C ALA A 261 31.41 -27.30 -29.92
N PRO A 262 30.98 -28.54 -29.66
CA PRO A 262 31.91 -29.63 -29.45
C PRO A 262 32.70 -29.83 -30.75
N VAL A 263 34.03 -29.87 -30.64
CA VAL A 263 34.93 -30.28 -31.72
C VAL A 263 34.56 -31.72 -32.10
N VAL A 264 33.75 -31.88 -33.14
CA VAL A 264 33.48 -33.17 -33.77
C VAL A 264 34.56 -33.39 -34.82
N GLU A 265 35.37 -34.41 -34.58
CA GLU A 265 36.40 -34.91 -35.48
C GLU A 265 35.76 -35.40 -36.79
N ARG A 266 36.20 -34.83 -37.92
CA ARG A 266 35.70 -35.12 -39.27
C ARG A 266 36.17 -36.50 -39.75
N GLU A 267 35.24 -37.39 -40.05
CA GLU A 267 35.44 -38.43 -41.07
C GLU A 267 34.98 -37.93 -42.46
N PRO A 268 35.71 -38.24 -43.54
CA PRO A 268 35.33 -37.89 -44.89
C PRO A 268 34.36 -38.91 -45.48
N VAL A 269 33.09 -38.55 -45.60
CA VAL A 269 32.11 -39.32 -46.39
C VAL A 269 31.56 -38.48 -47.54
N ALA A 270 31.50 -39.16 -48.67
CA ALA A 270 31.29 -38.67 -50.02
C ALA A 270 29.94 -37.96 -50.25
N ALA A 271 30.02 -36.98 -51.15
CA ALA A 271 29.08 -36.63 -52.21
C ALA A 271 27.58 -36.88 -52.01
N GLY A 272 26.84 -35.77 -52.03
CA GLY A 272 25.59 -35.70 -52.81
C GLY A 272 24.32 -35.49 -52.01
N TYR A 273 24.02 -34.24 -51.65
CA TYR A 273 22.70 -33.65 -51.84
C TYR A 273 22.79 -32.14 -51.58
N GLU A 274 22.42 -31.32 -52.56
CA GLU A 274 22.34 -29.86 -52.45
C GLU A 274 20.85 -29.48 -52.34
N PRO A 275 20.32 -29.26 -51.12
CA PRO A 275 18.98 -28.74 -50.99
C PRO A 275 19.02 -27.23 -51.27
N SER A 276 18.44 -26.81 -52.40
CA SER A 276 18.13 -25.41 -52.70
C SER A 276 17.15 -24.89 -51.65
N ILE A 277 17.68 -24.16 -50.68
CA ILE A 277 16.89 -23.40 -49.71
C ILE A 277 16.76 -21.99 -50.29
N GLU A 278 15.66 -21.75 -51.01
CA GLU A 278 15.24 -20.38 -51.32
C GLU A 278 14.85 -19.69 -50.01
N PRO A 279 15.48 -18.55 -49.65
CA PRO A 279 15.11 -17.81 -48.46
C PRO A 279 13.70 -17.20 -48.64
N PRO A 280 12.82 -17.29 -47.62
CA PRO A 280 11.52 -16.64 -47.69
C PRO A 280 11.68 -15.12 -47.82
N PRO A 281 10.78 -14.44 -48.56
CA PRO A 281 10.86 -13.00 -48.81
C PRO A 281 10.83 -12.23 -47.49
N SER A 282 11.76 -11.27 -47.34
CA SER A 282 11.87 -10.45 -46.14
C SER A 282 10.64 -9.56 -45.98
N VAL A 283 9.97 -9.70 -44.83
CA VAL A 283 8.84 -8.86 -44.43
C VAL A 283 9.40 -7.72 -43.56
N THR A 284 10.23 -6.85 -44.15
CA THR A 284 10.82 -5.72 -43.40
C THR A 284 10.57 -4.36 -44.02
N GLU A 285 9.96 -4.25 -45.21
CA GLU A 285 9.92 -2.96 -45.92
C GLU A 285 8.57 -2.22 -45.89
N HIS A 286 7.48 -2.81 -45.36
CA HIS A 286 6.15 -2.18 -45.43
C HIS A 286 5.61 -1.53 -44.15
N THR A 287 6.32 -1.56 -43.02
CA THR A 287 5.75 -1.07 -41.74
C THR A 287 6.37 0.24 -41.22
N THR A 288 7.43 0.76 -41.84
CA THR A 288 8.10 1.99 -41.35
C THR A 288 7.47 3.29 -41.82
N HIS A 289 6.64 3.30 -42.86
CA HIS A 289 6.05 4.55 -43.36
C HIS A 289 4.91 5.13 -42.50
N PHE A 290 4.35 4.39 -41.55
CA PHE A 290 3.21 4.89 -40.75
C PHE A 290 3.58 5.84 -39.60
N PHE A 291 4.86 5.95 -39.21
CA PHE A 291 5.25 6.74 -38.05
C PHE A 291 5.78 8.16 -38.37
N GLU A 292 6.10 8.45 -39.63
CA GLU A 292 6.65 9.78 -40.01
C GLU A 292 5.58 10.86 -40.19
N GLU A 293 4.32 10.49 -40.49
CA GLU A 293 3.28 11.47 -40.85
C GLU A 293 2.66 12.22 -39.66
N SER A 294 2.86 11.77 -38.41
CA SER A 294 2.26 12.42 -37.23
C SER A 294 3.11 13.52 -36.59
N GLN A 295 4.28 13.87 -37.15
CA GLN A 295 5.17 14.92 -36.59
C GLN A 295 5.07 16.28 -37.28
N GLN A 296 3.92 16.66 -37.86
CA GLN A 296 3.75 18.05 -38.29
C GLN A 296 3.49 18.99 -37.09
N PRO A 297 4.39 19.95 -36.81
CA PRO A 297 4.18 20.93 -35.75
C PRO A 297 3.06 21.90 -36.15
N VAL A 298 1.99 21.91 -35.35
CA VAL A 298 0.90 22.89 -35.45
C VAL A 298 1.48 24.27 -35.15
N LYS A 299 1.69 25.05 -36.21
CA LYS A 299 2.06 26.46 -36.16
C LYS A 299 0.89 27.23 -35.53
N ARG A 300 1.01 27.59 -34.25
CA ARG A 300 0.05 28.49 -33.59
C ARG A 300 0.23 29.89 -34.16
N GLU A 301 -0.74 30.31 -34.97
CA GLU A 301 -0.94 31.71 -35.32
C GLU A 301 -1.35 32.48 -34.07
N SER A 302 -0.55 33.50 -33.74
CA SER A 302 -0.85 34.50 -32.73
C SER A 302 -1.66 35.62 -33.38
N GLN A 303 -2.90 35.80 -32.93
CA GLN A 303 -3.65 37.05 -32.99
C GLN A 303 -3.77 37.62 -31.59
#